data_AF-A0A3M0Z6Y4-F1
#
_entry.id   AF-A0A3M0Z6Y4-F1
#
_cell.length_a   1.000
_cell.length_b   1.000
_cell.length_c   1.000
_cell.angle_alpha   90.00
_cell.angle_beta   90.00
_cell.angle_gamma   90.00
#
_symmetry.space_group_name_H-M   'P 1'
#
loop_
_entity.id
_entity.type
_entity.pdbx_description
1 polymer ?
#
loop_
_entity_poly.entity_id
_entity_poly.type
_entity_poly.pdbx_seq_one_letter_code
_entity_poly.pdbx_strand_id
1 'polypeptide(L)'
;RLFALQVPISASTQLSISRRNAKWNKDGIWGILVEPQQGKDQIKCLDPREALARRGKWYGFTGTGKLEFDGGTLEWEKVIVKKEHQWPEGVRRYSYRRGFDCPWNYGNDNVLLAFNVIPAGQDGWMSHLPGRIPRFSGYKTTDYEYAFNHVHPRFGGGVEVWRLQVPGMRRIHFFPRQPRHPWWGPVRHAQYAVRYENGYRLVECALPWEEIPHVDLMRRTGKSIKFAFRINDNAGPTLETGRNRSVCEGVMGGFHPGWRSGYPNELRWSWEPAHH
;
A
#
# COMPACT_ATOMS: atom_id res chain seq x y z
N ARG A 1 -16.61 2.32 6.30
CA ARG A 1 -17.51 3.43 6.73
C ARG A 1 -18.04 3.03 8.10
N LEU A 2 -17.50 3.63 9.16
CA LEU A 2 -17.82 3.33 10.56
C LEU A 2 -18.97 4.22 11.04
N PHE A 3 -19.80 3.67 11.94
CA PHE A 3 -21.08 4.25 12.37
C PHE A 3 -20.92 4.98 13.70
N ALA A 4 -21.49 6.18 13.81
CA ALA A 4 -21.64 6.93 15.06
C ALA A 4 -23.04 6.70 15.64
N LEU A 5 -23.13 6.59 16.98
CA LEU A 5 -24.38 6.57 17.74
C LEU A 5 -24.48 7.91 18.48
N GLN A 6 -25.55 8.67 18.25
CA GLN A 6 -25.92 9.83 19.06
C GLN A 6 -27.25 9.49 19.73
N VAL A 7 -27.27 9.49 21.08
CA VAL A 7 -28.47 9.18 21.88
C VAL A 7 -28.96 10.48 22.52
N PRO A 8 -30.25 10.83 22.44
CA PRO A 8 -30.81 11.95 23.20
C PRO A 8 -30.87 11.57 24.68
N ILE A 9 -30.34 12.43 25.54
CA ILE A 9 -30.38 12.25 26.99
C ILE A 9 -31.76 12.70 27.47
N SER A 10 -32.65 11.75 27.79
CA SER A 10 -33.83 12.04 28.60
C SER A 10 -33.68 11.44 30.00
N ALA A 11 -33.59 12.35 30.96
CA ALA A 11 -33.80 12.27 32.40
C ALA A 11 -34.05 10.87 33.02
N SER A 12 -33.01 10.28 33.61
CA SER A 12 -32.96 9.84 35.02
C SER A 12 -31.84 8.81 35.27
N THR A 13 -30.59 9.16 35.01
CA THR A 13 -29.38 8.69 35.74
C THR A 13 -28.19 9.54 35.25
N GLN A 14 -27.53 10.27 36.14
CA GLN A 14 -26.33 11.04 35.83
C GLN A 14 -25.12 10.11 35.76
N LEU A 15 -24.68 9.77 34.55
CA LEU A 15 -23.32 9.26 34.34
C LEU A 15 -22.39 10.47 34.20
N SER A 16 -21.72 10.86 35.29
CA SER A 16 -20.79 11.99 35.31
C SER A 16 -19.45 11.60 34.68
N ILE A 17 -19.39 11.65 33.35
CA ILE A 17 -18.09 11.64 32.65
C ILE A 17 -17.51 13.06 32.77
N SER A 18 -16.55 13.24 33.70
CA SER A 18 -15.99 14.56 33.98
C SER A 18 -15.25 15.15 32.76
N ARG A 19 -15.53 16.42 32.45
CA ARG A 19 -14.99 17.16 31.29
C ARG A 19 -13.45 17.24 31.23
N ARG A 20 -12.72 16.89 32.29
CA ARG A 20 -11.26 17.06 32.34
C ARG A 20 -10.48 15.98 31.58
N ASN A 21 -11.09 14.82 31.27
CA ASN A 21 -10.39 13.71 30.61
C ASN A 21 -10.88 13.40 29.18
N ALA A 22 -11.83 14.17 28.64
CA ALA A 22 -12.36 13.98 27.29
C ALA A 22 -11.63 14.87 26.27
N LYS A 23 -10.62 14.32 25.57
CA LYS A 23 -10.15 14.93 24.31
C LYS A 23 -11.00 14.39 23.17
N TRP A 24 -11.86 15.25 22.64
CA TRP A 24 -12.68 14.97 21.47
C TRP A 24 -11.81 14.74 20.24
N ASN A 25 -11.82 13.53 19.68
CA ASN A 25 -11.37 13.30 18.30
C ASN A 25 -12.59 13.35 17.36
N LYS A 26 -12.37 13.73 16.10
CA LYS A 26 -13.42 14.00 15.10
C LYS A 26 -14.07 12.72 14.53
N ASP A 27 -13.63 11.55 14.96
CA ASP A 27 -13.94 10.23 14.42
C ASP A 27 -14.59 9.33 15.49
N GLY A 28 -15.59 9.87 16.20
CA GLY A 28 -16.24 9.26 17.36
C GLY A 28 -16.52 7.75 17.22
N ILE A 29 -15.84 6.96 18.04
CA ILE A 29 -16.15 5.56 18.31
C ILE A 29 -15.89 5.34 19.80
N TRP A 30 -16.87 4.76 20.50
CA TRP A 30 -16.66 4.14 21.81
C TRP A 30 -17.22 2.73 21.73
N GLY A 31 -16.45 1.74 22.17
CA GLY A 31 -16.94 0.39 22.39
C GLY A 31 -16.96 0.11 23.89
N ILE A 32 -18.00 -0.59 24.36
CA ILE A 32 -18.08 -1.03 25.76
C ILE A 32 -17.53 -2.45 25.83
N LEU A 33 -16.49 -2.67 26.65
CA LEU A 33 -15.97 -3.99 26.96
C LEU A 33 -16.58 -4.44 28.29
N VAL A 34 -17.23 -5.61 28.29
CA VAL A 34 -17.68 -6.28 29.51
C VAL A 34 -16.71 -7.42 29.78
N GLU A 35 -15.91 -7.29 30.84
CA GLU A 35 -15.00 -8.35 31.27
C GLU A 35 -15.71 -9.18 32.36
N PRO A 36 -15.89 -10.49 32.15
CA PRO A 36 -16.47 -11.34 33.19
C PRO A 36 -15.41 -11.57 34.26
N GLN A 37 -15.62 -11.05 35.47
CA GLN A 37 -14.90 -11.50 36.66
C GLN A 37 -15.86 -12.21 37.61
N GLN A 38 -15.47 -13.42 38.05
CA GLN A 38 -16.05 -14.19 39.15
C GLN A 38 -17.48 -13.79 39.55
N GLY A 39 -18.45 -14.14 38.71
CA GLY A 39 -19.88 -14.05 39.02
C GLY A 39 -20.50 -12.65 39.06
N LYS A 40 -19.80 -11.59 38.62
CA LYS A 40 -20.39 -10.24 38.45
C LYS A 40 -19.87 -9.55 37.19
N ASP A 41 -20.77 -9.10 36.33
CA ASP A 41 -20.43 -8.32 35.14
C ASP A 41 -20.18 -6.85 35.52
N GLN A 42 -18.96 -6.36 35.32
CA GLN A 42 -18.64 -4.93 35.41
C GLN A 42 -18.49 -4.31 34.02
N ILE A 43 -19.14 -3.16 33.83
CA ILE A 43 -19.06 -2.38 32.58
C ILE A 43 -17.90 -1.39 32.69
N LYS A 44 -16.90 -1.49 31.80
CA LYS A 44 -15.84 -0.47 31.64
C LYS A 44 -15.92 0.18 30.27
N CYS A 45 -16.00 1.51 30.25
CA CYS A 45 -15.76 2.30 29.04
C CYS A 45 -14.24 2.42 28.83
N LEU A 46 -13.75 1.89 27.71
CA LEU A 46 -12.32 1.95 27.35
C LEU A 46 -12.05 2.99 26.28
N ASP A 47 -10.83 3.52 26.28
CA ASP A 47 -10.31 4.29 25.15
C ASP A 47 -10.25 3.39 23.90
N PRO A 48 -10.62 3.91 22.70
CA PRO A 48 -10.64 3.11 21.46
C PRO A 48 -9.30 2.46 21.09
N ARG A 49 -8.18 3.07 21.47
CA ARG A 49 -6.83 2.53 21.20
C ARG A 49 -6.48 1.38 22.15
N GLU A 50 -6.93 1.46 23.39
CA GLU A 50 -6.80 0.35 24.36
C GLU A 50 -7.75 -0.81 24.01
N ALA A 51 -8.94 -0.50 23.52
CA ALA A 51 -9.95 -1.49 23.15
C ALA A 51 -9.53 -2.32 21.92
N LEU A 52 -8.88 -1.70 20.92
CA LEU A 52 -8.31 -2.41 19.76
C LEU A 52 -7.15 -3.36 20.12
N ALA A 53 -6.50 -3.16 21.27
CA ALA A 53 -5.37 -3.98 21.72
C ALA A 53 -5.77 -5.23 22.52
N ARG A 54 -7.01 -5.32 23.03
CA ARG A 54 -7.48 -6.46 23.85
C ARG A 54 -8.31 -7.45 23.01
N ARG A 55 -7.98 -8.75 23.12
CA ARG A 55 -8.78 -9.85 22.54
C ARG A 55 -9.92 -10.21 23.51
N GLY A 56 -11.10 -9.65 23.29
CA GLY A 56 -12.33 -9.96 24.03
C GLY A 56 -13.55 -10.13 23.11
N LYS A 57 -14.64 -10.70 23.63
CA LYS A 57 -15.94 -10.75 22.92
C LYS A 57 -16.58 -9.36 22.92
N TRP A 58 -16.98 -8.91 21.74
CA TRP A 58 -17.67 -7.64 21.54
C TRP A 58 -19.16 -7.89 21.40
N TYR A 59 -19.99 -7.13 22.13
CA TYR A 59 -21.44 -7.19 22.02
C TYR A 59 -21.95 -5.99 21.23
N GLY A 60 -22.68 -6.24 20.15
CA GLY A 60 -23.42 -5.21 19.43
C GLY A 60 -24.84 -5.12 19.98
N PHE A 61 -25.30 -3.94 20.34
CA PHE A 61 -26.68 -3.72 20.79
C PHE A 61 -27.59 -3.43 19.57
N THR A 62 -28.68 -4.18 19.42
CA THR A 62 -29.68 -4.00 18.35
C THR A 62 -31.10 -3.96 18.92
N GLY A 63 -32.00 -3.18 18.32
CA GLY A 63 -33.39 -3.04 18.77
C GLY A 63 -33.58 -1.99 19.88
N THR A 64 -34.73 -2.03 20.56
CA THR A 64 -34.98 -1.38 21.85
C THR A 64 -34.60 -2.35 22.95
N GLY A 65 -33.90 -1.89 23.98
CA GLY A 65 -33.52 -2.75 25.08
C GLY A 65 -33.10 -1.99 26.33
N LYS A 66 -33.07 -2.75 27.42
CA LYS A 66 -32.76 -2.28 28.77
C LYS A 66 -31.77 -3.27 29.38
N LEU A 67 -30.66 -2.77 29.87
CA LEU A 67 -29.66 -3.57 30.60
C LEU A 67 -29.51 -2.99 32.01
N GLU A 68 -29.71 -3.85 33.01
CA GLU A 68 -29.56 -3.51 34.42
C GLU A 68 -28.21 -4.02 34.94
N PHE A 69 -27.49 -3.20 35.70
CA PHE A 69 -26.23 -3.55 36.32
C PHE A 69 -26.06 -2.83 37.67
N ASP A 70 -25.11 -3.28 38.49
CA ASP A 70 -24.81 -2.69 39.80
C ASP A 70 -24.33 -1.24 39.61
N GLY A 71 -25.22 -0.28 39.85
CA GLY A 71 -24.96 1.16 39.68
C GLY A 71 -25.90 1.90 38.73
N GLY A 72 -26.83 1.21 38.06
CA GLY A 72 -27.89 1.86 37.31
C GLY A 72 -28.42 1.05 36.13
N THR A 73 -29.27 1.72 35.34
CA THR A 73 -29.95 1.13 34.19
C THR A 73 -29.51 1.85 32.92
N LEU A 74 -29.12 1.09 31.91
CA LEU A 74 -28.92 1.61 30.56
C LEU A 74 -30.13 1.24 29.69
N GLU A 75 -30.88 2.25 29.25
CA GLU A 75 -31.96 2.11 28.28
C GLU A 75 -31.54 2.71 26.93
N TRP A 76 -31.84 2.02 25.83
CA TRP A 76 -31.61 2.56 24.50
C TRP A 76 -32.86 2.46 23.64
N GLU A 77 -33.19 3.59 22.99
CA GLU A 77 -34.33 3.67 22.09
C GLU A 77 -33.90 3.45 20.63
N LYS A 78 -34.46 2.39 20.05
CA LYS A 78 -34.51 2.05 18.63
C LYS A 78 -33.18 2.21 17.87
N VAL A 79 -32.30 1.23 18.03
CA VAL A 79 -31.26 0.99 17.01
C VAL A 79 -31.96 0.52 15.74
N ILE A 80 -31.89 1.31 14.65
CA ILE A 80 -32.37 0.90 13.34
C ILE A 80 -31.62 -0.37 12.95
N VAL A 81 -32.27 -1.53 13.11
CA VAL A 81 -31.79 -2.79 12.55
C VAL A 81 -31.85 -2.61 11.05
N LYS A 82 -30.70 -2.32 10.43
CA LYS A 82 -30.60 -2.35 8.98
C LYS A 82 -30.88 -3.78 8.56
N LYS A 83 -32.06 -4.01 7.97
CA LYS A 83 -32.39 -5.27 7.34
C LYS A 83 -31.35 -5.46 6.23
N GLU A 84 -30.49 -6.46 6.39
CA GLU A 84 -29.54 -6.80 5.34
C GLU A 84 -30.36 -7.24 4.12
N HIS A 85 -30.28 -6.46 3.04
CA HIS A 85 -30.98 -6.81 1.81
C HIS A 85 -30.39 -8.11 1.29
N GLN A 86 -31.25 -9.10 1.08
CA GLN A 86 -30.86 -10.36 0.46
C GLN A 86 -30.51 -10.07 -1.00
N TRP A 87 -29.30 -10.43 -1.38
CA TRP A 87 -28.90 -10.36 -2.77
C TRP A 87 -29.79 -11.30 -3.60
N PRO A 88 -30.34 -10.86 -4.75
CA PRO A 88 -31.26 -11.67 -5.53
C PRO A 88 -30.64 -13.03 -5.91
N GLU A 89 -31.46 -14.06 -5.86
CA GLU A 89 -31.05 -15.42 -6.21
C GLU A 89 -30.58 -15.47 -7.67
N GLY A 90 -29.47 -16.17 -7.93
CA GLY A 90 -28.86 -16.24 -9.28
C GLY A 90 -28.09 -15.00 -9.73
N VAL A 91 -28.19 -13.86 -9.03
CA VAL A 91 -27.36 -12.68 -9.33
C VAL A 91 -26.01 -12.84 -8.62
N ARG A 92 -24.91 -12.65 -9.35
CA ARG A 92 -23.57 -12.74 -8.74
C ARG A 92 -23.34 -11.55 -7.80
N ARG A 93 -23.14 -11.81 -6.50
CA ARG A 93 -22.94 -10.81 -5.41
C ARG A 93 -21.87 -9.76 -5.67
N TYR A 94 -20.92 -10.07 -6.54
CA TYR A 94 -19.83 -9.19 -6.90
C TYR A 94 -19.52 -9.36 -8.39
N SER A 95 -19.83 -8.35 -9.20
CA SER A 95 -19.12 -8.12 -10.47
C SER A 95 -17.95 -7.14 -10.26
N TYR A 96 -17.50 -6.95 -9.01
CA TYR A 96 -16.22 -6.27 -8.78
C TYR A 96 -15.16 -7.12 -9.43
N ARG A 97 -14.70 -6.63 -10.58
CA ARG A 97 -13.48 -7.08 -11.19
C ARG A 97 -12.42 -7.00 -10.09
N ARG A 98 -11.92 -8.16 -9.64
CA ARG A 98 -10.70 -8.19 -8.81
C ARG A 98 -9.68 -7.27 -9.47
N GLY A 99 -8.93 -6.52 -8.67
CA GLY A 99 -7.86 -5.67 -9.19
C GLY A 99 -7.02 -6.47 -10.19
N PHE A 100 -6.64 -5.83 -11.29
CA PHE A 100 -5.88 -6.51 -12.33
C PHE A 100 -4.56 -7.01 -11.75
N ASP A 101 -4.25 -8.27 -12.01
CA ASP A 101 -2.95 -8.84 -11.65
C ASP A 101 -1.92 -8.29 -12.63
N CYS A 102 -1.16 -7.31 -12.17
CA CYS A 102 -0.15 -6.62 -12.96
C CYS A 102 1.24 -6.97 -12.41
N PRO A 103 2.28 -6.99 -13.26
CA PRO A 103 3.64 -7.35 -12.82
C PRO A 103 4.20 -6.43 -11.72
N TRP A 104 3.72 -5.17 -11.65
CA TRP A 104 4.13 -4.19 -10.64
C TRP A 104 3.32 -4.25 -9.33
N ASN A 105 2.38 -5.20 -9.18
CA ASN A 105 1.39 -5.17 -8.11
C ASN A 105 2.03 -5.15 -6.71
N TYR A 106 1.64 -4.17 -5.88
CA TYR A 106 2.19 -3.95 -4.54
C TYR A 106 1.73 -4.98 -3.50
N GLY A 107 0.73 -5.80 -3.83
CA GLY A 107 0.27 -6.89 -2.96
C GLY A 107 1.01 -8.21 -3.17
N ASN A 108 2.02 -8.24 -4.03
CA ASN A 108 2.82 -9.43 -4.31
C ASN A 108 4.14 -9.38 -3.54
N ASP A 109 4.70 -10.56 -3.26
CA ASP A 109 6.10 -10.67 -2.84
C ASP A 109 7.00 -10.47 -4.06
N ASN A 110 7.38 -9.22 -4.34
CA ASN A 110 8.24 -8.90 -5.48
C ASN A 110 9.23 -7.79 -5.16
N VAL A 111 10.23 -7.66 -6.01
CA VAL A 111 11.18 -6.54 -6.00
C VAL A 111 11.01 -5.73 -7.27
N LEU A 112 10.94 -4.42 -7.14
CA LEU A 112 10.93 -3.50 -8.26
C LEU A 112 12.24 -2.73 -8.29
N LEU A 113 12.87 -2.64 -9.45
CA LEU A 113 14.08 -1.86 -9.68
C LEU A 113 13.79 -0.74 -10.66
N ALA A 114 14.36 0.44 -10.41
CA ALA A 114 14.23 1.57 -11.30
C ALA A 114 15.53 2.37 -11.43
N PHE A 115 15.81 2.81 -12.65
CA PHE A 115 16.98 3.62 -12.98
C PHE A 115 16.55 4.92 -13.65
N ASN A 116 17.27 5.99 -13.36
CA ASN A 116 17.09 7.31 -13.96
C ASN A 116 18.48 7.85 -14.30
N VAL A 117 18.84 7.74 -15.57
CA VAL A 117 20.21 7.94 -16.07
C VAL A 117 20.26 8.79 -17.33
N ILE A 118 19.15 8.91 -18.05
CA ILE A 118 19.02 9.77 -19.22
C ILE A 118 18.68 11.17 -18.71
N PRO A 119 19.39 12.22 -19.18
CA PRO A 119 19.06 13.59 -18.80
C PRO A 119 17.60 13.93 -19.13
N ALA A 120 16.93 14.63 -18.21
CA ALA A 120 15.54 15.01 -18.37
C ALA A 120 15.34 15.81 -19.67
N GLY A 121 14.36 15.42 -20.50
CA GLY A 121 14.13 16.05 -21.81
C GLY A 121 14.83 15.34 -22.97
N GLN A 122 15.76 14.42 -22.71
CA GLN A 122 16.43 13.61 -23.73
C GLN A 122 15.87 12.18 -23.81
N ASP A 123 14.93 11.85 -22.93
CA ASP A 123 14.34 10.53 -22.74
C ASP A 123 13.00 10.34 -23.47
N GLY A 124 12.69 11.27 -24.39
CA GLY A 124 11.45 11.34 -25.14
C GLY A 124 10.27 11.95 -24.38
N TRP A 125 10.49 12.44 -23.15
CA TRP A 125 9.46 13.10 -22.33
C TRP A 125 9.80 14.57 -22.11
N MET A 126 8.77 15.41 -22.07
CA MET A 126 8.96 16.80 -21.64
C MET A 126 9.35 16.82 -20.16
N SER A 127 10.46 17.49 -19.84
CA SER A 127 10.91 17.63 -18.46
C SER A 127 10.03 18.58 -17.65
N HIS A 128 9.44 19.58 -18.31
CA HIS A 128 8.49 20.54 -17.76
C HIS A 128 7.70 21.21 -18.90
N LEU A 129 6.56 21.81 -18.55
CA LEU A 129 5.78 22.62 -19.48
C LEU A 129 6.47 23.97 -19.75
N PRO A 130 6.38 24.55 -20.96
CA PRO A 130 6.88 25.88 -21.25
C PRO A 130 6.36 26.92 -20.24
N GLY A 131 7.25 27.77 -19.71
CA GLY A 131 6.90 28.79 -18.72
C GLY A 131 6.68 28.27 -17.29
N ARG A 132 6.97 26.99 -17.01
CA ARG A 132 6.96 26.43 -15.66
C ARG A 132 8.37 26.09 -15.20
N ILE A 133 8.65 26.26 -13.91
CA ILE A 133 9.89 25.75 -13.33
C ILE A 133 9.90 24.21 -13.36
N PRO A 134 11.06 23.57 -13.53
CA PRO A 134 11.19 22.12 -13.43
C PRO A 134 10.58 21.57 -12.13
N ARG A 135 9.98 20.38 -12.20
CA ARG A 135 9.39 19.64 -11.06
C ARG A 135 8.18 20.30 -10.37
N PHE A 136 7.67 21.43 -10.88
CA PHE A 136 6.41 22.00 -10.39
C PHE A 136 5.20 21.08 -10.65
N SER A 137 5.24 20.33 -11.75
CA SER A 137 4.23 19.33 -12.11
C SER A 137 4.87 17.94 -12.17
N GLY A 138 4.02 16.92 -12.33
CA GLY A 138 4.50 15.56 -12.49
C GLY A 138 5.52 15.44 -13.62
N TYR A 139 6.66 14.81 -13.34
CA TYR A 139 7.74 14.59 -14.29
C TYR A 139 8.11 13.11 -14.33
N LYS A 140 8.73 12.68 -15.42
CA LYS A 140 9.26 11.32 -15.51
C LYS A 140 10.49 11.20 -14.63
N THR A 141 10.42 10.29 -13.66
CA THR A 141 11.49 10.09 -12.67
C THR A 141 12.26 8.78 -12.91
N THR A 142 11.89 7.98 -13.90
CA THR A 142 12.45 6.64 -14.17
C THR A 142 12.53 6.37 -15.67
N ASP A 143 13.72 6.04 -16.16
CA ASP A 143 13.95 5.63 -17.55
C ASP A 143 13.73 4.14 -17.76
N TYR A 144 14.14 3.37 -16.76
CA TYR A 144 14.05 1.91 -16.74
C TYR A 144 13.31 1.49 -15.49
N GLU A 145 12.39 0.54 -15.64
CA GLU A 145 11.68 -0.09 -14.53
C GLU A 145 11.51 -1.59 -14.80
N TYR A 146 11.77 -2.41 -13.79
CA TYR A 146 11.66 -3.87 -13.86
C TYR A 146 10.96 -4.41 -12.62
N ALA A 147 10.17 -5.48 -12.79
CA ALA A 147 9.53 -6.20 -11.70
C ALA A 147 10.05 -7.64 -11.62
N PHE A 148 10.57 -8.04 -10.47
CA PHE A 148 11.10 -9.36 -10.16
C PHE A 148 10.07 -10.11 -9.33
N ASN A 149 9.29 -10.96 -9.98
CA ASN A 149 8.13 -11.62 -9.43
C ASN A 149 8.38 -13.11 -9.18
N HIS A 150 7.74 -13.64 -8.15
CA HIS A 150 7.46 -15.07 -8.06
C HIS A 150 6.27 -15.41 -8.97
N VAL A 151 6.45 -16.44 -9.78
CA VAL A 151 5.35 -16.98 -10.59
C VAL A 151 4.60 -17.98 -9.73
N HIS A 152 3.28 -17.81 -9.63
CA HIS A 152 2.44 -18.71 -8.86
C HIS A 152 2.52 -20.15 -9.42
N PRO A 153 2.54 -21.21 -8.59
CA PRO A 153 2.66 -22.61 -9.04
C PRO A 153 1.67 -23.02 -10.14
N ARG A 154 0.42 -22.52 -10.07
CA ARG A 154 -0.61 -22.72 -11.11
C ARG A 154 -0.21 -22.29 -12.54
N PHE A 155 0.82 -21.46 -12.67
CA PHE A 155 1.35 -20.97 -13.95
C PHE A 155 2.73 -21.55 -14.28
N GLY A 156 3.15 -22.62 -13.61
CA GLY A 156 4.45 -23.25 -13.79
C GLY A 156 5.45 -22.98 -12.66
N GLY A 157 5.14 -22.05 -11.75
CA GLY A 157 6.05 -21.72 -10.64
C GLY A 157 7.31 -20.99 -11.10
N GLY A 158 8.25 -20.81 -10.17
CA GLY A 158 9.54 -20.18 -10.45
C GLY A 158 9.53 -18.65 -10.32
N VAL A 159 10.30 -18.00 -11.17
CA VAL A 159 10.55 -16.56 -11.12
C VAL A 159 10.42 -15.93 -12.50
N GLU A 160 10.03 -14.66 -12.53
CA GLU A 160 9.91 -13.88 -13.75
C GLU A 160 10.41 -12.46 -13.50
N VAL A 161 11.24 -11.95 -14.42
CA VAL A 161 11.66 -10.55 -14.44
C VAL A 161 10.96 -9.86 -15.60
N TRP A 162 10.08 -8.91 -15.32
CA TRP A 162 9.22 -8.27 -16.30
C TRP A 162 9.63 -6.82 -16.57
N ARG A 163 9.68 -6.41 -17.84
CA ARG A 163 9.89 -5.00 -18.23
C ARG A 163 8.65 -4.16 -17.95
N LEU A 164 8.79 -3.19 -17.05
CA LEU A 164 7.75 -2.20 -16.77
C LEU A 164 7.91 -0.95 -17.64
N GLN A 165 9.14 -0.48 -17.82
CA GLN A 165 9.48 0.68 -18.63
C GLN A 165 10.90 0.52 -19.17
N VAL A 166 11.11 0.86 -20.44
CA VAL A 166 12.44 1.08 -21.04
C VAL A 166 12.36 2.33 -21.95
N PRO A 167 13.49 2.96 -22.32
CA PRO A 167 13.50 4.07 -23.28
C PRO A 167 12.83 3.69 -24.61
N GLY A 168 12.04 4.61 -25.16
CA GLY A 168 11.24 4.38 -26.38
C GLY A 168 9.95 3.58 -26.16
N MET A 169 9.78 2.90 -25.03
CA MET A 169 8.54 2.19 -24.72
C MET A 169 7.43 3.18 -24.37
N ARG A 170 6.27 3.03 -25.01
CA ARG A 170 5.06 3.77 -24.59
C ARG A 170 4.72 3.42 -23.15
N ARG A 171 4.52 4.43 -22.31
CA ARG A 171 4.10 4.27 -20.91
C ARG A 171 2.61 3.93 -20.89
N ILE A 172 2.29 2.66 -20.74
CA ILE A 172 0.93 2.11 -20.73
C ILE A 172 0.81 1.01 -19.66
N HIS A 173 -0.41 0.62 -19.30
CA HIS A 173 -0.65 -0.31 -18.21
C HIS A 173 -0.82 -1.74 -18.71
N PHE A 174 -0.37 -2.71 -17.92
CA PHE A 174 -0.41 -4.14 -18.26
C PHE A 174 -1.80 -4.77 -18.12
N PHE A 175 -2.86 -4.02 -18.45
CA PHE A 175 -4.22 -4.53 -18.38
C PHE A 175 -4.56 -5.42 -19.58
N PRO A 176 -5.35 -6.49 -19.40
CA PRO A 176 -5.58 -7.49 -20.45
C PRO A 176 -6.16 -6.98 -21.78
N ARG A 177 -6.78 -5.80 -21.80
CA ARG A 177 -7.46 -5.22 -22.98
C ARG A 177 -6.75 -3.99 -23.55
N GLN A 178 -5.49 -3.76 -23.17
CA GLN A 178 -4.69 -2.68 -23.75
C GLN A 178 -3.88 -3.18 -24.94
N PRO A 179 -3.58 -2.32 -25.93
CA PRO A 179 -2.64 -2.63 -27.00
C PRO A 179 -1.31 -3.09 -26.41
N ARG A 180 -0.77 -4.21 -26.91
CA ARG A 180 0.52 -4.74 -26.45
C ARG A 180 1.66 -3.98 -27.14
N HIS A 181 2.70 -3.65 -26.37
CA HIS A 181 3.95 -3.17 -26.93
C HIS A 181 4.85 -4.36 -27.31
N PRO A 182 5.67 -4.29 -28.38
CA PRO A 182 6.60 -5.37 -28.74
C PRO A 182 7.61 -5.73 -27.64
N TRP A 183 7.95 -4.77 -26.78
CA TRP A 183 8.88 -4.96 -25.65
C TRP A 183 8.21 -5.38 -24.33
N TRP A 184 6.90 -5.64 -24.35
CA TRP A 184 6.22 -6.24 -23.21
C TRP A 184 6.62 -7.70 -23.06
N GLY A 185 7.03 -8.07 -21.85
CA GLY A 185 7.31 -9.45 -21.53
C GLY A 185 8.51 -9.63 -20.60
N PRO A 186 8.84 -10.90 -20.32
CA PRO A 186 9.95 -11.26 -19.48
C PRO A 186 11.31 -10.90 -20.12
N VAL A 187 12.29 -10.65 -19.26
CA VAL A 187 13.70 -10.48 -19.63
C VAL A 187 14.35 -11.87 -19.65
N ARG A 188 14.86 -12.31 -20.80
CA ARG A 188 15.30 -13.70 -21.02
C ARG A 188 16.50 -14.13 -20.16
N HIS A 189 17.44 -13.23 -19.92
CA HIS A 189 18.69 -13.52 -19.21
C HIS A 189 18.80 -12.82 -17.84
N ALA A 190 17.68 -12.29 -17.34
CA ALA A 190 17.64 -11.79 -15.98
C ALA A 190 17.51 -12.95 -14.99
N GLN A 191 18.06 -12.76 -13.80
CA GLN A 191 18.03 -13.76 -12.73
C GLN A 191 17.38 -13.17 -11.49
N TYR A 192 16.62 -14.02 -10.79
CA TYR A 192 15.95 -13.68 -9.54
C TYR A 192 16.00 -14.88 -8.62
N ALA A 193 16.54 -14.69 -7.42
CA ALA A 193 16.56 -15.71 -6.39
C ALA A 193 16.07 -15.12 -5.08
N VAL A 194 15.25 -15.89 -4.36
CA VAL A 194 14.76 -15.53 -3.04
C VAL A 194 14.93 -16.70 -2.11
N ARG A 195 15.52 -16.44 -0.94
CA ARG A 195 15.66 -17.41 0.14
C ARG A 195 15.10 -16.82 1.43
N TYR A 196 14.46 -17.66 2.22
CA TYR A 196 13.94 -17.28 3.54
C TYR A 196 14.75 -18.01 4.59
N GLU A 197 15.51 -17.27 5.40
CA GLU A 197 16.45 -17.84 6.38
C GLU A 197 16.43 -17.02 7.65
N ASN A 198 16.24 -17.68 8.80
CA ASN A 198 16.31 -17.05 10.12
C ASN A 198 15.43 -15.78 10.27
N GLY A 199 14.26 -15.75 9.63
CA GLY A 199 13.36 -14.59 9.63
C GLY A 199 13.72 -13.48 8.63
N TYR A 200 14.76 -13.67 7.83
CA TYR A 200 15.14 -12.76 6.74
C TYR A 200 14.65 -13.27 5.39
N ARG A 201 14.26 -12.34 4.53
CA ARG A 201 14.07 -12.56 3.10
C ARG A 201 15.31 -12.05 2.37
N LEU A 202 16.16 -12.98 1.95
CA LEU A 202 17.35 -12.71 1.14
C LEU A 202 16.93 -12.69 -0.32
N VAL A 203 17.27 -11.62 -1.03
CA VAL A 203 16.88 -11.42 -2.41
C VAL A 203 18.09 -11.05 -3.25
N GLU A 204 18.30 -11.79 -4.34
CA GLU A 204 19.31 -11.51 -5.34
C GLU A 204 18.64 -11.29 -6.70
N CYS A 205 19.06 -10.22 -7.37
CA CYS A 205 18.52 -9.78 -8.65
C CYS A 205 19.68 -9.49 -9.62
N ALA A 206 19.59 -9.99 -10.85
CA ALA A 206 20.53 -9.64 -11.91
C ALA A 206 19.78 -9.21 -13.18
N LEU A 207 20.22 -8.10 -13.78
CA LEU A 207 19.78 -7.65 -15.10
C LEU A 207 20.95 -7.70 -16.07
N PRO A 208 20.75 -8.18 -17.31
CA PRO A 208 21.75 -8.07 -18.35
C PRO A 208 22.04 -6.60 -18.68
N TRP A 209 23.30 -6.26 -18.96
CA TRP A 209 23.68 -4.88 -19.26
C TRP A 209 23.06 -4.37 -20.57
N GLU A 210 22.77 -5.27 -21.52
CA GLU A 210 22.05 -4.93 -22.76
C GLU A 210 20.62 -4.42 -22.52
N GLU A 211 20.02 -4.72 -21.36
CA GLU A 211 18.70 -4.21 -20.96
C GLU A 211 18.75 -2.78 -20.43
N ILE A 212 19.91 -2.36 -19.95
CA ILE A 212 20.14 -1.07 -19.30
C ILE A 212 21.42 -0.39 -19.84
N PRO A 213 21.57 -0.21 -21.16
CA PRO A 213 22.82 0.21 -21.78
C PRO A 213 23.31 1.58 -21.28
N HIS A 214 22.40 2.50 -20.96
CA HIS A 214 22.76 3.80 -20.39
C HIS A 214 23.33 3.67 -18.98
N VAL A 215 22.84 2.71 -18.17
CA VAL A 215 23.38 2.43 -16.84
C VAL A 215 24.76 1.81 -16.96
N ASP A 216 24.95 0.86 -17.88
CA ASP A 216 26.26 0.25 -18.15
C ASP A 216 27.29 1.28 -18.64
N LEU A 217 26.87 2.26 -19.45
CA LEU A 217 27.73 3.38 -19.84
C LEU A 217 28.18 4.21 -18.62
N MET A 218 27.26 4.52 -17.71
CA MET A 218 27.62 5.25 -16.48
C MET A 218 28.56 4.44 -15.59
N ARG A 219 28.34 3.12 -15.49
CA ARG A 219 29.24 2.18 -14.81
C ARG A 219 30.65 2.20 -15.40
N ARG A 220 30.78 1.99 -16.70
CA ARG A 220 32.07 1.98 -17.40
C ARG A 220 32.81 3.31 -17.33
N THR A 221 32.09 4.42 -17.18
CA THR A 221 32.68 5.76 -17.06
C THR A 221 32.83 6.24 -15.61
N GLY A 222 32.54 5.39 -14.61
CA GLY A 222 32.64 5.74 -13.20
C GLY A 222 31.67 6.84 -12.75
N LYS A 223 30.63 7.13 -13.54
CA LYS A 223 29.64 8.16 -13.23
C LYS A 223 28.53 7.60 -12.36
N SER A 224 28.13 8.41 -11.38
CA SER A 224 26.98 8.11 -10.52
C SER A 224 25.68 7.97 -11.32
N ILE A 225 24.75 7.18 -10.82
CA ILE A 225 23.41 6.98 -11.38
C ILE A 225 22.34 7.39 -10.37
N LYS A 226 21.10 7.60 -10.81
CA LYS A 226 19.96 7.57 -9.88
C LYS A 226 19.30 6.20 -9.92
N PHE A 227 19.14 5.61 -8.74
CA PHE A 227 18.67 4.25 -8.57
C PHE A 227 17.73 4.15 -7.38
N ALA A 228 16.63 3.43 -7.60
CA ALA A 228 15.65 3.14 -6.58
C ALA A 228 15.25 1.67 -6.65
N PHE A 229 14.95 1.11 -5.48
CA PHE A 229 14.33 -0.18 -5.37
C PHE A 229 13.15 -0.14 -4.40
N ARG A 230 12.20 -1.03 -4.64
CA ARG A 230 11.05 -1.29 -3.79
C ARG A 230 10.93 -2.77 -3.54
N ILE A 231 10.82 -3.17 -2.28
CA ILE A 231 10.61 -4.54 -1.85
C ILE A 231 9.20 -4.61 -1.30
N ASN A 232 8.31 -5.27 -2.04
CA ASN A 232 6.95 -5.51 -1.59
C ASN A 232 6.91 -6.83 -0.80
N ASP A 233 6.09 -6.81 0.24
CA ASP A 233 5.76 -7.94 1.10
C ASP A 233 4.24 -8.09 1.04
N ASN A 234 3.75 -9.29 0.70
CA ASN A 234 2.33 -9.58 0.56
C ASN A 234 1.58 -9.62 1.90
N ALA A 235 2.29 -9.66 3.02
CA ALA A 235 1.77 -9.71 4.38
C ALA A 235 2.28 -8.56 5.28
N GLY A 236 3.27 -7.81 4.82
CA GLY A 236 4.02 -6.82 5.60
C GLY A 236 4.14 -5.44 4.97
N PRO A 237 4.88 -4.52 5.62
CA PRO A 237 5.14 -3.20 5.08
C PRO A 237 6.10 -3.26 3.88
N THR A 238 5.85 -2.43 2.88
CA THR A 238 6.79 -2.22 1.78
C THR A 238 8.01 -1.41 2.23
N LEU A 239 9.19 -1.80 1.74
CA LEU A 239 10.41 -1.01 1.78
C LEU A 239 10.63 -0.30 0.44
N GLU A 240 10.86 1.00 0.44
CA GLU A 240 11.15 1.78 -0.77
C GLU A 240 12.23 2.82 -0.45
N THR A 241 13.27 2.90 -1.28
CA THR A 241 14.47 3.71 -0.95
C THR A 241 14.18 5.20 -0.82
N GLY A 242 13.27 5.74 -1.63
CA GLY A 242 12.90 7.16 -1.61
C GLY A 242 12.07 7.59 -0.39
N ARG A 243 11.60 6.64 0.42
CA ARG A 243 10.73 6.93 1.55
C ARG A 243 11.41 7.84 2.56
N ASN A 244 10.71 8.92 2.93
CA ASN A 244 11.17 9.93 3.89
C ASN A 244 12.51 10.60 3.49
N ARG A 245 12.79 10.72 2.19
CA ARG A 245 13.95 11.44 1.66
C ARG A 245 13.47 12.75 1.04
N SER A 246 14.02 13.89 1.50
CA SER A 246 13.64 15.22 1.01
C SER A 246 13.80 15.37 -0.51
N VAL A 247 14.86 14.79 -1.07
CA VAL A 247 15.10 14.82 -2.52
C VAL A 247 14.05 14.02 -3.32
N CYS A 248 13.32 13.13 -2.65
CA CYS A 248 12.24 12.31 -3.22
C CYS A 248 10.86 12.84 -2.79
N GLU A 249 10.73 14.13 -2.50
CA GLU A 249 9.44 14.79 -2.38
C GLU A 249 8.93 15.13 -3.79
N GLY A 250 7.74 14.65 -4.16
CA GLY A 250 7.21 14.88 -5.49
C GLY A 250 5.86 14.23 -5.77
N VAL A 251 5.26 14.64 -6.89
CA VAL A 251 3.90 14.23 -7.29
C VAL A 251 3.89 12.89 -8.04
N MET A 252 5.00 12.53 -8.67
CA MET A 252 5.11 11.31 -9.48
C MET A 252 6.10 10.34 -8.84
N GLY A 253 5.58 9.18 -8.40
CA GLY A 253 6.40 8.08 -7.94
C GLY A 253 7.13 7.38 -9.08
N GLY A 254 8.28 6.79 -8.76
CA GLY A 254 8.85 5.72 -9.58
C GLY A 254 7.99 4.46 -9.49
N PHE A 255 8.28 3.51 -10.39
CA PHE A 255 7.57 2.23 -10.53
C PHE A 255 6.13 2.39 -11.05
N HIS A 256 5.79 1.66 -12.10
CA HIS A 256 4.40 1.58 -12.55
C HIS A 256 3.48 1.14 -11.39
N PRO A 257 2.25 1.70 -11.29
CA PRO A 257 1.62 2.65 -12.18
C PRO A 257 1.75 4.09 -11.65
N GLY A 258 1.75 5.07 -12.55
CA GLY A 258 1.91 6.48 -12.18
C GLY A 258 0.77 7.13 -11.38
N TRP A 259 -0.33 6.41 -11.10
CA TRP A 259 -1.44 6.92 -10.27
C TRP A 259 -1.42 6.41 -8.82
N ARG A 260 -0.51 5.51 -8.46
CA ARG A 260 -0.35 5.07 -7.08
C ARG A 260 0.72 5.92 -6.39
N SER A 261 0.54 6.12 -5.09
CA SER A 261 1.55 6.75 -4.26
C SER A 261 2.87 5.96 -4.34
N GLY A 262 3.95 6.69 -4.54
CA GLY A 262 5.33 6.21 -4.61
C GLY A 262 6.27 7.41 -4.51
N TYR A 263 7.56 7.15 -4.44
CA TYR A 263 8.58 8.18 -4.30
C TYR A 263 9.34 8.35 -5.64
N PRO A 264 9.63 9.59 -6.07
CA PRO A 264 10.54 9.87 -7.18
C PRO A 264 11.90 9.16 -7.00
N ASN A 265 12.46 8.66 -8.10
CA ASN A 265 13.81 8.10 -8.13
C ASN A 265 14.84 9.23 -8.33
N GLU A 266 15.19 9.85 -7.22
CA GLU A 266 16.12 10.99 -7.17
C GLU A 266 17.39 10.72 -6.35
N LEU A 267 17.46 9.57 -5.67
CA LEU A 267 18.64 9.16 -4.92
C LEU A 267 19.79 8.79 -5.85
N ARG A 268 20.96 9.37 -5.58
CA ARG A 268 22.19 9.14 -6.33
C ARG A 268 23.03 8.05 -5.69
N TRP A 269 23.53 7.16 -6.53
CA TRP A 269 24.41 6.05 -6.16
C TRP A 269 25.69 6.10 -6.97
N SER A 270 26.78 5.66 -6.35
CA SER A 270 28.09 5.48 -6.99
C SER A 270 28.46 4.01 -7.00
N TRP A 271 29.39 3.66 -7.87
CA TRP A 271 29.93 2.30 -7.97
C TRP A 271 30.96 2.08 -6.86
N GLU A 272 30.97 0.89 -6.28
CA GLU A 272 32.10 0.52 -5.42
C GLU A 272 33.39 0.51 -6.25
N PRO A 273 34.51 1.03 -5.72
CA PRO A 273 35.80 0.90 -6.37
C PRO A 273 36.10 -0.58 -6.57
N ALA A 274 36.62 -0.95 -7.74
CA ALA A 274 37.20 -2.28 -7.89
C ALA A 274 38.36 -2.38 -6.90
N HIS A 275 38.23 -3.22 -5.87
CA HIS A 275 39.37 -3.64 -5.08
C HIS A 275 40.27 -4.46 -6.01
N HIS A 276 41.33 -3.83 -6.50
CA HIS A 276 42.41 -4.48 -7.24
C HIS A 276 43.30 -5.27 -6.29
#